data_AF-A0A3M7RAY1-F1
#
_entry.id   AF-A0A3M7RAY1-F1
#
_cell.length_a   1.000
_cell.length_b   1.000
_cell.length_c   1.000
_cell.angle_alpha   90.00
_cell.angle_beta   90.00
_cell.angle_gamma   90.00
#
_symmetry.space_group_name_H-M   'P 1'
#
loop_
_entity.id
_entity.type
_entity.pdbx_description
1 polymer ?
#
loop_
_entity_poly.entity_id
_entity_poly.type
_entity_poly.pdbx_seq_one_letter_code
_entity_poly.pdbx_strand_id
1 'polypeptide(L)'
;MLPASCSFNFLVDNSTSYCVIRSFSIFPIFYIFFHLSFLKPACFKNRPRKNEIQLAPTMYHQVEAMMSLMVRYEWQKYSIIATDYSGSHEFLRAAENLQYSHLSLKKFHILSVVKLKLKKNRMNESEITRRFRLLAPETRVILLHCHIDETNTIFEIASHLGLMTYEYMWILTKNVIDSQLYNNYRYSHFPIGSLGIMNIIISEKNVNK
;
A
#
# COMPACT_ATOMS: atom_id res chain seq x y z
N MET A 1 -13.04 -40.78 -1.20
CA MET A 1 -11.61 -40.81 -1.57
C MET A 1 -11.10 -39.38 -1.51
N LEU A 2 -10.48 -39.00 -0.39
CA LEU A 2 -9.89 -37.68 -0.15
C LEU A 2 -8.49 -37.62 -0.77
N PRO A 3 -8.01 -36.48 -1.30
CA PRO A 3 -6.59 -36.29 -1.52
C PRO A 3 -5.91 -35.56 -0.35
N ALA A 4 -4.85 -36.22 0.08
CA ALA A 4 -3.76 -35.86 0.97
C ALA A 4 -3.47 -34.37 1.23
N SER A 5 -3.34 -34.08 2.53
CA SER A 5 -2.57 -32.98 3.10
C SER A 5 -1.09 -33.06 2.70
N CYS A 6 -0.54 -32.00 2.13
CA CYS A 6 0.91 -31.82 1.98
C CYS A 6 1.42 -30.83 3.04
N SER A 7 2.17 -31.36 4.00
CA SER A 7 2.91 -30.58 5.00
C SER A 7 4.26 -30.20 4.42
N PHE A 8 4.58 -28.91 4.34
CA PHE A 8 5.92 -28.43 3.99
C PHE A 8 6.69 -28.07 5.26
N ASN A 9 7.77 -28.81 5.54
CA ASN A 9 8.73 -28.47 6.57
C ASN A 9 9.79 -27.54 6.00
N PHE A 10 9.91 -26.34 6.57
CA PHE A 10 11.04 -25.44 6.33
C PHE A 10 12.17 -25.80 7.31
N LEU A 11 13.28 -26.32 6.80
CA LEU A 11 14.55 -26.30 7.50
C LEU A 11 15.29 -25.04 7.05
N VAL A 12 15.48 -24.12 8.00
CA VAL A 12 16.27 -22.90 7.83
C VAL A 12 17.69 -23.23 8.29
N ASP A 13 18.64 -23.26 7.35
CA ASP A 13 20.05 -23.37 7.70
C ASP A 13 20.67 -21.96 7.76
N ASN A 14 21.31 -21.64 8.88
CA ASN A 14 21.60 -20.27 9.34
C ASN A 14 22.95 -19.72 8.83
N SER A 15 23.44 -20.21 7.70
CA SER A 15 24.76 -19.76 7.20
C SER A 15 24.85 -19.82 5.68
N THR A 16 24.09 -18.96 5.00
CA THR A 16 24.43 -18.31 3.71
C THR A 16 23.17 -17.68 3.11
N SER A 17 23.24 -16.40 2.75
CA SER A 17 22.11 -15.62 2.21
C SER A 17 21.85 -15.93 0.73
N TYR A 18 21.51 -17.17 0.37
CA TYR A 18 20.93 -17.49 -0.95
C TYR A 18 19.92 -18.63 -0.85
N CYS A 19 18.70 -18.39 -1.32
CA CYS A 19 17.69 -19.43 -1.52
C CYS A 19 17.97 -20.10 -2.87
N VAL A 20 18.50 -21.32 -2.85
CA VAL A 20 18.80 -22.11 -4.06
C VAL A 20 17.60 -23.01 -4.37
N ILE A 21 16.82 -22.65 -5.39
CA ILE A 21 15.81 -23.55 -5.97
C ILE A 21 16.53 -24.48 -6.94
N ARG A 22 16.73 -25.76 -6.57
CA ARG A 22 17.18 -26.80 -7.50
C ARG A 22 15.99 -27.28 -8.33
N SER A 23 15.94 -26.86 -9.59
CA SER A 23 15.18 -27.53 -10.65
C SER A 23 16.10 -28.54 -11.32
N PHE A 24 15.65 -29.80 -11.40
CA PHE A 24 16.31 -30.86 -12.15
C PHE A 24 15.66 -30.98 -13.54
N SER A 25 16.50 -30.98 -14.57
CA SER A 25 16.42 -31.77 -15.83
C SER A 25 16.43 -30.99 -17.16
N ILE A 26 17.60 -31.07 -17.81
CA ILE A 26 17.88 -31.34 -19.24
C ILE A 26 17.71 -30.18 -20.28
N PHE A 27 18.87 -29.91 -20.91
CA PHE A 27 19.28 -29.00 -22.02
C PHE A 27 18.41 -28.97 -23.32
N PRO A 28 18.69 -28.10 -24.34
CA PRO A 28 19.75 -27.07 -24.46
C PRO A 28 19.35 -25.66 -24.95
N ILE A 29 20.20 -24.69 -24.57
CA ILE A 29 20.70 -23.53 -25.34
C ILE A 29 19.67 -22.61 -26.03
N PHE A 30 19.30 -21.52 -25.34
CA PHE A 30 19.07 -20.21 -25.97
C PHE A 30 19.71 -19.12 -25.11
N TYR A 31 20.75 -18.50 -25.65
CA TYR A 31 21.37 -17.29 -25.12
C TYR A 31 20.33 -16.16 -25.12
N ILE A 32 19.85 -15.76 -23.95
CA ILE A 32 19.20 -14.46 -23.76
C ILE A 32 20.00 -13.75 -22.68
N PHE A 33 20.83 -12.81 -23.13
CA PHE A 33 21.47 -11.79 -22.33
C PHE A 33 20.38 -10.99 -21.60
N PHE A 34 20.03 -11.40 -20.38
CA PHE A 34 19.21 -10.58 -19.50
C PHE A 34 20.14 -9.52 -18.90
N HIS A 35 20.25 -8.40 -19.62
CA HIS A 35 20.95 -7.23 -19.16
C HIS A 35 20.28 -6.77 -17.86
N LEU A 36 20.95 -7.04 -16.73
CA LEU A 36 20.62 -6.50 -15.42
C LEU A 36 20.72 -4.98 -15.50
N SER A 37 19.64 -4.35 -15.95
CA SER A 37 19.50 -2.90 -15.90
C SER A 37 18.78 -2.52 -14.63
N PHE A 38 19.61 -2.31 -13.61
CA PHE A 38 19.46 -1.24 -12.62
C PHE A 38 18.15 -1.21 -11.83
N LEU A 39 18.28 -1.62 -10.57
CA LEU A 39 17.73 -0.89 -9.43
C LEU A 39 17.68 0.60 -9.76
N LYS A 40 16.51 1.13 -10.11
CA LYS A 40 16.27 2.57 -10.16
C LYS A 40 16.05 3.02 -8.72
N PRO A 41 16.99 3.75 -8.09
CA PRO A 41 16.67 4.40 -6.84
C PRO A 41 15.62 5.47 -7.16
N ALA A 42 14.40 5.29 -6.64
CA ALA A 42 13.44 6.37 -6.57
C ALA A 42 14.03 7.47 -5.67
N CYS A 43 14.70 8.45 -6.28
CA CYS A 43 15.36 9.54 -5.57
C CYS A 43 14.31 10.48 -4.99
N PHE A 44 14.15 10.42 -3.66
CA PHE A 44 13.37 11.36 -2.87
C PHE A 44 14.21 12.64 -2.68
N LYS A 45 13.67 13.79 -3.08
CA LYS A 45 14.38 15.07 -3.13
C LYS A 45 14.18 15.89 -1.84
N ASN A 46 14.43 15.27 -0.69
CA ASN A 46 14.68 15.99 0.56
C ASN A 46 16.05 15.54 1.06
N ARG A 47 17.00 16.49 1.18
CA ARG A 47 18.31 16.20 1.80
C ARG A 47 18.12 16.16 3.31
N PRO A 48 18.11 15.00 3.99
CA PRO A 48 18.41 14.99 5.41
C PRO A 48 19.82 15.57 5.61
N ARG A 49 20.10 16.12 6.79
CA ARG A 49 21.47 16.50 7.14
C ARG A 49 22.37 15.29 6.86
N LYS A 50 23.48 15.53 6.17
CA LYS A 50 24.43 14.48 5.75
C LYS A 50 24.72 13.58 6.97
N ASN A 51 24.31 12.32 6.90
CA ASN A 51 24.55 11.19 7.84
C ASN A 51 23.35 10.68 8.67
N GLU A 52 22.12 10.74 8.16
CA GLU A 52 20.99 9.97 8.73
C GLU A 52 20.50 8.92 7.72
N ILE A 53 20.59 7.63 8.08
CA ILE A 53 20.03 6.52 7.30
C ILE A 53 18.66 6.19 7.87
N GLN A 54 17.62 6.36 7.05
CA GLN A 54 16.27 5.93 7.39
C GLN A 54 16.09 4.48 6.95
N LEU A 55 15.88 3.58 7.91
CA LEU A 55 15.54 2.17 7.64
C LEU A 55 14.05 1.97 7.32
N ALA A 56 13.25 3.03 7.39
CA ALA A 56 11.83 2.97 7.08
C ALA A 56 11.59 2.83 5.56
N PRO A 57 10.64 2.00 5.13
CA PRO A 57 10.26 1.90 3.73
C PRO A 57 9.69 3.24 3.23
N THR A 58 10.03 3.56 1.99
CA THR A 58 9.53 4.75 1.29
C THR A 58 8.05 4.61 0.94
N MET A 59 7.39 5.72 0.58
CA MET A 59 6.03 5.69 0.05
C MET A 59 5.91 4.80 -1.19
N TYR A 60 6.94 4.72 -2.02
CA TYR A 60 6.96 3.82 -3.17
C TYR A 60 6.84 2.36 -2.76
N HIS A 61 7.63 1.92 -1.76
CA HIS A 61 7.56 0.55 -1.23
C HIS A 61 6.19 0.24 -0.60
N GLN A 62 5.57 1.22 0.07
CA GLN A 62 4.21 1.03 0.59
C GLN A 62 3.22 0.81 -0.55
N VAL A 63 3.25 1.62 -1.61
CA VAL A 63 2.36 1.44 -2.77
C VAL A 63 2.65 0.13 -3.48
N GLU A 64 3.91 -0.26 -3.65
CA GLU A 64 4.28 -1.56 -4.22
C GLU A 64 3.67 -2.73 -3.43
N ALA A 65 3.67 -2.66 -2.10
CA ALA A 65 2.98 -3.64 -1.25
C ALA A 65 1.45 -3.59 -1.43
N MET A 66 0.85 -2.42 -1.58
CA MET A 66 -0.58 -2.29 -1.91
C MET A 66 -0.89 -2.95 -3.26
N MET A 67 -0.04 -2.73 -4.26
CA MET A 67 -0.18 -3.33 -5.59
C MET A 67 -0.01 -4.86 -5.54
N SER A 68 0.91 -5.39 -4.75
CA SER A 68 1.12 -6.85 -4.64
C SER A 68 -0.09 -7.56 -4.03
N LEU A 69 -0.78 -6.94 -3.07
CA LEU A 69 -2.09 -7.41 -2.58
C LEU A 69 -3.12 -7.41 -3.71
N MET A 70 -3.19 -6.34 -4.49
CA MET A 70 -4.11 -6.27 -5.64
C MET A 70 -3.81 -7.35 -6.70
N VAL A 71 -2.53 -7.67 -6.96
CA VAL A 71 -2.16 -8.81 -7.83
C VAL A 71 -2.70 -10.12 -7.23
N ARG A 72 -2.49 -10.35 -5.93
CA ARG A 72 -2.83 -11.60 -5.23
C ARG A 72 -4.33 -11.90 -5.25
N TYR A 73 -5.17 -10.86 -5.14
CA TYR A 73 -6.63 -10.94 -5.15
C TYR A 73 -7.26 -10.59 -6.50
N GLU A 74 -6.45 -10.37 -7.53
CA GLU A 74 -6.88 -10.04 -8.89
C GLU A 74 -7.69 -8.74 -9.00
N TRP A 75 -7.45 -7.78 -8.12
CA TRP A 75 -8.05 -6.45 -8.16
C TRP A 75 -7.37 -5.57 -9.21
N GLN A 76 -7.92 -5.57 -10.43
CA GLN A 76 -7.35 -4.81 -11.56
C GLN A 76 -7.77 -3.34 -11.60
N LYS A 77 -8.96 -3.03 -11.07
CA LYS A 77 -9.57 -1.70 -11.10
C LYS A 77 -9.62 -1.13 -9.69
N TYR A 78 -9.08 0.06 -9.50
CA TYR A 78 -9.11 0.75 -8.20
C TYR A 78 -9.22 2.26 -8.38
N SER A 79 -9.66 2.93 -7.32
CA SER A 79 -9.68 4.39 -7.22
C SER A 79 -8.74 4.85 -6.11
N ILE A 80 -8.21 6.07 -6.25
CA ILE A 80 -7.25 6.63 -5.32
C ILE A 80 -7.86 7.88 -4.67
N ILE A 81 -7.78 7.95 -3.35
CA ILE A 81 -8.13 9.13 -2.55
C ILE A 81 -6.88 9.60 -1.83
N ALA A 82 -6.48 10.86 -2.07
CA ALA A 82 -5.32 11.46 -1.44
C ALA A 82 -5.65 12.87 -0.94
N THR A 83 -5.25 13.23 0.28
CA THR A 83 -5.35 14.62 0.77
C THR A 83 -4.15 15.44 0.29
N ASP A 84 -4.10 16.75 0.57
CA ASP A 84 -2.93 17.59 0.27
C ASP A 84 -1.81 17.46 1.33
N TYR A 85 -1.86 16.40 2.13
CA TYR A 85 -0.83 16.05 3.09
C TYR A 85 0.51 15.66 2.43
N SER A 86 1.58 15.72 3.22
CA SER A 86 2.93 15.35 2.80
C SER A 86 3.00 13.89 2.35
N GLY A 87 3.59 13.63 1.18
CA GLY A 87 3.70 12.29 0.61
C GLY A 87 2.61 11.96 -0.42
N SER A 88 1.55 12.75 -0.52
CA SER A 88 0.46 12.52 -1.48
C SER A 88 0.89 12.54 -2.94
N HIS A 89 1.85 13.42 -3.29
CA HIS A 89 2.36 13.49 -4.65
C HIS A 89 3.19 12.25 -5.00
N GLU A 90 4.03 11.81 -4.08
CA GLU A 90 4.84 10.60 -4.22
C GLU A 90 3.98 9.34 -4.25
N PHE A 91 2.92 9.30 -3.44
CA PHE A 91 1.93 8.23 -3.43
C PHE A 91 1.23 8.10 -4.80
N LEU A 92 0.70 9.21 -5.34
CA LEU A 92 0.05 9.22 -6.65
C LEU A 92 1.00 8.83 -7.77
N ARG A 93 2.21 9.43 -7.78
CA ARG A 93 3.23 9.11 -8.78
C ARG A 93 3.66 7.64 -8.71
N ALA A 94 3.81 7.08 -7.50
CA ALA A 94 4.15 5.67 -7.33
C ALA A 94 3.03 4.78 -7.89
N ALA A 95 1.76 5.08 -7.59
CA ALA A 95 0.63 4.32 -8.11
C ALA A 95 0.51 4.38 -9.65
N GLU A 96 0.74 5.56 -10.24
CA GLU A 96 0.78 5.75 -11.70
C GLU A 96 1.95 4.99 -12.34
N ASN A 97 3.15 5.08 -11.76
CA ASN A 97 4.32 4.37 -12.27
C ASN A 97 4.16 2.84 -12.18
N LEU A 98 3.57 2.37 -11.08
CA LEU A 98 3.35 0.95 -10.84
C LEU A 98 2.23 0.38 -11.70
N GLN A 99 1.36 1.21 -12.30
CA GLN A 99 0.34 0.79 -13.27
C GLN A 99 0.96 0.00 -14.45
N TYR A 100 2.15 0.42 -14.87
CA TYR A 100 2.89 -0.16 -15.98
C TYR A 100 4.04 -1.08 -15.54
N SER A 101 4.18 -1.31 -14.23
CA SER A 101 5.32 -2.06 -13.69
C SER A 101 5.19 -3.57 -13.90
N HIS A 102 6.35 -4.24 -14.00
CA HIS A 102 6.51 -5.66 -14.30
C HIS A 102 5.99 -6.63 -13.22
N LEU A 103 5.38 -6.15 -12.13
CA LEU A 103 4.97 -6.98 -10.99
C LEU A 103 3.88 -7.99 -11.32
N SER A 104 3.15 -7.81 -12.44
CA SER A 104 2.26 -8.85 -12.95
C SER A 104 2.07 -8.73 -14.45
N LEU A 105 1.76 -9.85 -15.11
CA LEU A 105 1.27 -9.87 -16.51
C LEU A 105 -0.08 -9.13 -16.68
N LYS A 106 -0.66 -8.60 -15.58
CA LYS A 106 -1.97 -7.99 -15.52
C LYS A 106 -1.85 -6.46 -15.50
N LYS A 107 -2.63 -5.79 -16.32
CA LYS A 107 -2.68 -4.32 -16.40
C LYS A 107 -3.61 -3.77 -15.33
N PHE A 108 -3.10 -2.83 -14.53
CA PHE A 108 -3.87 -2.07 -13.57
C PHE A 108 -4.61 -0.90 -14.23
N HIS A 109 -5.80 -0.57 -13.73
CA HIS A 109 -6.65 0.49 -14.24
C HIS A 109 -7.07 1.41 -13.10
N ILE A 110 -6.52 2.63 -13.11
CA ILE A 110 -6.96 3.68 -12.20
C ILE A 110 -8.29 4.23 -12.72
N LEU A 111 -9.36 4.01 -11.96
CA LEU A 111 -10.71 4.46 -12.34
C LEU A 111 -10.93 5.94 -12.05
N SER A 112 -10.51 6.39 -10.87
CA SER A 112 -10.65 7.78 -10.47
C SER A 112 -9.57 8.17 -9.47
N VAL A 113 -9.15 9.44 -9.52
CA VAL A 113 -8.20 10.04 -8.58
C VAL A 113 -8.87 11.25 -7.93
N VAL A 114 -9.18 11.11 -6.64
CA VAL A 114 -9.82 12.16 -5.84
C VAL A 114 -8.78 12.80 -4.94
N LYS A 115 -8.40 14.04 -5.28
CA LYS A 115 -7.52 14.85 -4.43
C LYS A 115 -8.38 15.73 -3.51
N LEU A 116 -8.30 15.52 -2.21
CA LEU A 116 -8.96 16.35 -1.21
C LEU A 116 -8.01 17.48 -0.80
N LYS A 117 -8.49 18.72 -0.82
CA LYS A 117 -7.73 19.88 -0.31
C LYS A 117 -8.37 20.31 1.00
N LEU A 118 -7.71 20.02 2.11
CA LEU A 118 -8.28 20.24 3.43
C LEU A 118 -7.61 21.48 4.02
N LYS A 119 -8.37 22.57 4.11
CA LYS A 119 -7.84 23.81 4.70
C LYS A 119 -7.71 23.61 6.21
N LYS A 120 -6.52 23.90 6.75
CA LYS A 120 -6.09 23.73 8.16
C LYS A 120 -7.07 24.15 9.26
N ASN A 121 -8.13 24.92 8.98
CA ASN A 121 -9.09 25.37 9.99
C ASN A 121 -10.56 25.09 9.70
N ARG A 122 -10.93 24.57 8.51
CA ARG A 122 -12.33 24.17 8.22
C ARG A 122 -12.34 23.04 7.20
N MET A 123 -12.61 21.83 7.68
CA MET A 123 -13.06 20.73 6.84
C MET A 123 -14.43 21.10 6.28
N ASN A 124 -14.52 21.35 4.97
CA ASN A 124 -15.82 21.58 4.34
C ASN A 124 -16.39 20.22 3.92
N GLU A 125 -17.25 19.65 4.75
CA GLU A 125 -17.94 18.38 4.50
C GLU A 125 -18.62 18.35 3.12
N SER A 126 -19.19 19.46 2.67
CA SER A 126 -19.81 19.57 1.35
C SER A 126 -18.81 19.39 0.21
N GLU A 127 -17.57 19.83 0.38
CA GLU A 127 -16.51 19.65 -0.61
C GLU A 127 -16.07 18.19 -0.66
N ILE A 128 -15.83 17.56 0.49
CA ILE A 128 -15.45 16.15 0.56
C ILE A 128 -16.55 15.27 -0.05
N THR A 129 -17.80 15.53 0.30
CA THR A 129 -18.98 14.87 -0.28
C THR A 129 -19.02 15.00 -1.80
N ARG A 130 -18.83 16.23 -2.32
CA ARG A 130 -18.80 16.49 -3.77
C ARG A 130 -17.67 15.72 -4.44
N ARG A 131 -16.50 15.64 -3.80
CA ARG A 131 -15.33 14.94 -4.32
C ARG A 131 -15.51 13.42 -4.31
N PHE A 132 -16.16 12.85 -3.29
CA PHE A 132 -16.47 11.43 -3.24
C PHE A 132 -17.50 11.00 -4.29
N ARG A 133 -18.43 11.89 -4.68
CA ARG A 133 -19.33 11.64 -5.82
C ARG A 133 -18.61 11.55 -7.18
N LEU A 134 -17.33 11.94 -7.26
CA LEU A 134 -16.51 11.77 -8.47
C LEU A 134 -15.90 10.37 -8.58
N LEU A 135 -16.03 9.54 -7.54
CA LEU A 135 -15.62 8.14 -7.61
C LEU A 135 -16.42 7.44 -8.70
N ALA A 136 -15.73 6.66 -9.53
CA ALA A 136 -16.40 5.89 -10.58
C ALA A 136 -17.34 4.85 -9.96
N PRO A 137 -18.54 4.60 -10.52
CA PRO A 137 -19.49 3.61 -10.00
C PRO A 137 -18.92 2.18 -9.93
N GLU A 138 -17.94 1.87 -10.78
CA GLU A 138 -17.26 0.56 -10.81
C GLU A 138 -16.19 0.41 -9.71
N THR A 139 -16.00 1.42 -8.87
CA THR A 139 -14.97 1.40 -7.82
C THR A 139 -15.31 0.37 -6.76
N ARG A 140 -14.49 -0.68 -6.65
CA ARG A 140 -14.56 -1.65 -5.55
C ARG A 140 -13.40 -1.51 -4.57
N VAL A 141 -12.21 -1.22 -5.06
CA VAL A 141 -11.02 -1.03 -4.24
C VAL A 141 -10.65 0.45 -4.20
N ILE A 142 -10.47 0.97 -2.99
CA ILE A 142 -10.14 2.37 -2.72
C ILE A 142 -8.82 2.42 -1.96
N LEU A 143 -7.82 3.08 -2.55
CA LEU A 143 -6.54 3.35 -1.90
C LEU A 143 -6.62 4.72 -1.21
N LEU A 144 -6.32 4.79 0.10
CA LEU A 144 -6.40 6.03 0.87
C LEU A 144 -5.04 6.45 1.44
N HIS A 145 -4.68 7.70 1.17
CA HIS A 145 -3.59 8.39 1.83
C HIS A 145 -4.04 9.74 2.36
N CYS A 146 -4.01 9.90 3.69
CA CYS A 146 -4.38 11.14 4.36
C CYS A 146 -3.60 11.34 5.65
N HIS A 147 -3.76 12.52 6.24
CA HIS A 147 -3.25 12.78 7.58
C HIS A 147 -4.07 12.06 8.66
N ILE A 148 -3.42 11.78 9.79
CA ILE A 148 -4.03 11.20 10.99
C ILE A 148 -5.28 11.99 11.44
N ASP A 149 -5.20 13.32 11.45
CA ASP A 149 -6.30 14.19 11.91
C ASP A 149 -7.48 14.26 10.92
N GLU A 150 -7.23 13.98 9.65
CA GLU A 150 -8.25 14.08 8.58
C GLU A 150 -9.02 12.78 8.40
N THR A 151 -8.46 11.68 8.89
CA THR A 151 -8.94 10.31 8.66
C THR A 151 -10.37 10.12 9.14
N ASN A 152 -10.71 10.65 10.32
CA ASN A 152 -12.06 10.49 10.89
C ASN A 152 -13.13 11.16 10.05
N THR A 153 -12.90 12.42 9.69
CA THR A 153 -13.88 13.18 8.91
C THR A 153 -14.08 12.55 7.53
N ILE A 154 -12.99 12.03 6.93
CA ILE A 154 -13.08 11.28 5.68
C ILE A 154 -13.99 10.07 5.83
N PHE A 155 -13.78 9.25 6.86
CA PHE A 155 -14.57 8.04 7.03
C PHE A 155 -15.99 8.31 7.52
N GLU A 156 -16.22 9.32 8.36
CA GLU A 156 -17.56 9.75 8.77
C GLU A 156 -18.41 10.12 7.55
N ILE A 157 -17.86 10.93 6.65
CA ILE A 157 -18.53 11.31 5.40
C ILE A 157 -18.68 10.11 4.47
N ALA A 158 -17.66 9.25 4.38
CA ALA A 158 -17.77 8.00 3.61
C ALA A 158 -18.89 7.08 4.14
N SER A 159 -19.10 7.07 5.46
CA SER A 159 -20.20 6.35 6.11
C SER A 159 -21.55 6.88 5.65
N HIS A 160 -21.73 8.20 5.67
CA HIS A 160 -22.96 8.86 5.21
C HIS A 160 -23.25 8.63 3.73
N LEU A 161 -22.22 8.40 2.91
CA LEU A 161 -22.36 8.07 1.49
C LEU A 161 -22.48 6.57 1.21
N GLY A 162 -22.45 5.70 2.23
CA GLY A 162 -22.51 4.25 2.04
C GLY A 162 -21.25 3.65 1.41
N LEU A 163 -20.12 4.35 1.45
CA LEU A 163 -18.83 3.88 0.90
C LEU A 163 -18.07 2.96 1.88
N MET A 164 -18.64 2.67 3.05
CA MET A 164 -18.06 1.81 4.09
C MET A 164 -18.69 0.41 4.16
N THR A 165 -19.55 0.07 3.20
CA THR A 165 -20.18 -1.25 3.13
C THR A 165 -19.17 -2.30 2.68
N TYR A 166 -19.54 -3.58 2.83
CA TYR A 166 -18.75 -4.74 2.39
C TYR A 166 -18.49 -4.77 0.87
N GLU A 167 -19.15 -3.91 0.09
CA GLU A 167 -18.94 -3.78 -1.35
C GLU A 167 -17.65 -3.03 -1.70
N TYR A 168 -17.10 -2.29 -0.74
CA TYR A 168 -15.90 -1.49 -0.88
C TYR A 168 -14.76 -2.03 -0.03
N MET A 169 -13.59 -2.16 -0.64
CA MET A 169 -12.36 -2.51 0.05
C MET A 169 -11.44 -1.30 0.18
N TRP A 170 -11.19 -0.89 1.41
CA TRP A 170 -10.28 0.21 1.74
C TRP A 170 -8.89 -0.33 2.03
N ILE A 171 -7.89 0.14 1.27
CA ILE A 171 -6.48 -0.15 1.52
C ILE A 171 -5.79 1.14 1.95
N LEU A 172 -5.22 1.12 3.16
CA LEU A 172 -4.77 2.29 3.89
C LEU A 172 -3.24 2.34 3.96
N THR A 173 -2.69 3.55 3.82
CA THR A 173 -1.27 3.81 4.08
C THR A 173 -0.96 3.89 5.57
N LYS A 174 0.32 3.77 5.94
CA LYS A 174 0.77 3.79 7.34
C LYS A 174 0.19 4.95 8.14
N ASN A 175 0.21 6.17 7.60
CA ASN A 175 -0.24 7.37 8.29
C ASN A 175 -1.70 7.28 8.76
N VAL A 176 -2.55 6.64 7.95
CA VAL A 176 -3.97 6.44 8.26
C VAL A 176 -4.13 5.40 9.36
N ILE A 177 -3.28 4.37 9.39
CA ILE A 177 -3.35 3.31 10.41
C ILE A 177 -2.73 3.77 11.73
N ASP A 178 -1.65 4.55 11.67
CA ASP A 178 -1.04 5.16 12.84
C ASP A 178 -2.07 6.01 13.59
N SER A 179 -3.05 6.60 12.88
CA SER A 179 -4.21 7.25 13.50
C SER A 179 -4.93 6.35 14.50
N GLN A 180 -5.24 5.12 14.09
CA GLN A 180 -5.93 4.13 14.89
C GLN A 180 -5.10 3.68 16.12
N LEU A 181 -3.77 3.70 16.01
CA LEU A 181 -2.87 3.14 17.02
C LEU A 181 -2.35 4.15 18.05
N TYR A 182 -2.03 5.39 17.64
CA TYR A 182 -1.31 6.34 18.49
C TYR A 182 -2.20 7.14 19.45
N ASN A 183 -3.44 7.42 19.05
CA ASN A 183 -4.22 8.45 19.73
C ASN A 183 -5.09 7.97 20.89
N ASN A 184 -5.05 6.69 21.30
CA ASN A 184 -5.94 6.08 22.31
C ASN A 184 -7.46 6.26 22.06
N TYR A 185 -7.84 7.06 21.07
CA TYR A 185 -9.16 7.14 20.50
C TYR A 185 -9.30 5.96 19.54
N ARG A 186 -10.07 4.95 19.96
CA ARG A 186 -10.69 4.01 19.03
C ARG A 186 -11.54 4.83 18.08
N TYR A 187 -11.00 5.20 16.94
CA TYR A 187 -11.76 5.90 15.92
C TYR A 187 -12.93 5.02 15.49
N SER A 188 -14.14 5.48 15.82
CA SER A 188 -15.38 4.71 15.69
C SER A 188 -15.81 4.47 14.24
N HIS A 189 -15.18 5.17 13.30
CA HIS A 189 -15.61 5.21 11.89
C HIS A 189 -14.67 4.44 10.95
N PHE A 190 -13.78 3.58 11.42
CA PHE A 190 -13.03 2.73 10.50
C PHE A 190 -13.94 1.66 9.87
N PRO A 191 -13.91 1.48 8.54
CA PRO A 191 -14.70 0.43 7.91
C PRO A 191 -14.14 -0.93 8.30
N ILE A 192 -15.06 -1.83 8.70
CA ILE A 192 -14.72 -3.22 9.01
C ILE A 192 -14.19 -3.88 7.73
N GLY A 193 -13.07 -4.59 7.84
CA GLY A 193 -12.42 -5.22 6.69
C GLY A 193 -11.44 -4.34 5.93
N SER A 194 -11.14 -3.13 6.41
CA SER A 194 -10.04 -2.34 5.86
C SER A 194 -8.68 -3.05 6.00
N LEU A 195 -7.84 -2.92 4.98
CA LEU A 195 -6.47 -3.44 4.96
C LEU A 195 -5.50 -2.30 5.15
N GLY A 196 -4.50 -2.51 6.00
CA GLY A 196 -3.49 -1.51 6.29
C GLY A 196 -2.08 -1.98 5.96
N ILE A 197 -1.32 -1.15 5.24
CA ILE A 197 0.14 -1.35 5.09
C ILE A 197 0.87 -0.62 6.21
N MET A 198 1.49 -1.40 7.10
CA MET A 198 2.31 -0.88 8.21
C MET A 198 3.77 -1.26 8.04
N ASN A 199 4.62 -0.42 8.63
CA ASN A 199 6.04 -0.72 8.76
C ASN A 199 6.26 -1.55 10.03
N ILE A 200 6.89 -2.71 9.90
CA ILE A 200 7.36 -3.47 11.06
C ILE A 200 8.65 -2.80 11.52
N ILE A 201 8.64 -2.19 12.70
CA ILE A 201 9.85 -1.72 13.36
C ILE A 201 10.30 -2.85 14.29
N ILE A 202 11.39 -3.51 13.94
CA ILE A 202 12.02 -4.51 14.82
C ILE A 202 12.76 -3.71 15.89
N SER A 203 12.21 -3.69 17.11
CA SER A 203 12.88 -3.16 18.29
C SER A 203 13.44 -4.34 19.07
N GLU A 204 14.76 -4.46 19.13
CA GLU A 204 15.41 -5.32 20.12
C GLU A 204 15.19 -4.69 21.49
N LYS A 205 14.30 -5.30 22.29
CA LYS A 205 14.33 -5.07 23.73
C LYS A 205 15.62 -5.72 24.24
N ASN A 206 16.62 -4.91 24.56
CA ASN A 206 17.70 -5.35 25.43
C ASN A 206 17.08 -5.74 26.77
N VAL A 207 16.80 -7.04 26.92
CA VAL A 207 16.52 -7.67 28.21
C VAL A 207 17.86 -7.76 28.92
N ASN A 208 18.28 -6.63 29.50
CA ASN A 208 19.40 -6.64 30.42
C ASN A 208 18.91 -7.30 31.72
N LYS A 209 19.49 -8.48 31.96
CA LYS A 209 19.61 -9.17 33.25
C LYS A 209 20.23 -8.28 34.32
#